data_AF-Q0UEZ4-F1
#
_entry.id   AF-Q0UEZ4-F1
#
_cell.length_a   1.000
_cell.length_b   1.000
_cell.length_c   1.000
_cell.angle_alpha   90.00
_cell.angle_beta   90.00
_cell.angle_gamma   90.00
#
_symmetry.space_group_name_H-M   'P 1'
#
loop_
_entity.id
_entity.type
_entity.pdbx_description
1 polymer ?
#
loop_
_entity_poly.entity_id
_entity_poly.type
_entity_poly.pdbx_seq_one_letter_code
_entity_poly.pdbx_strand_id
1 'polypeptide(L)'
;MRQPNDHWKGYYTFGPYDIPASGYVQGINDLVTPFWQVFLGAYISDPNIEFGMDPGQLPKPVLDAVEADSFWCLTKLLDGIQDNYIAHQPGIQRQVADLRDLTTRIDGDLAKHLQNEGVEFIQFSFRWMNCLLMREISVQNTIRMWDTYLAEEDGFSSFHLYVCAAFLVKWTEQLRKMDFQEIMMFLQSLPTRQWTEKDIELLLSEAFIWQSLFKGSGAHLKNTNSRGNGGVGMGPDY
;
A
#
# COMPACT_ATOMS: atom_id res chain seq x y z
N MET A 1 41.33 12.89 -0.47
CA MET A 1 39.85 12.80 -0.50
C MET A 1 39.37 13.58 -1.71
N ARG A 2 39.00 12.88 -2.79
CA ARG A 2 38.48 13.55 -4.00
C ARG A 2 37.06 14.02 -3.70
N GLN A 3 36.78 15.27 -4.05
CA GLN A 3 35.43 15.84 -3.98
C GLN A 3 34.49 15.02 -4.87
N PRO A 4 33.20 14.88 -4.53
CA PRO A 4 32.24 14.17 -5.37
C PRO A 4 32.05 14.95 -6.68
N ASN A 5 32.33 14.29 -7.79
CA ASN A 5 32.13 14.83 -9.14
C ASN A 5 30.68 15.29 -9.35
N ASP A 6 30.53 16.52 -9.84
CA ASP A 6 29.28 17.19 -10.26
C ASP A 6 28.54 16.51 -11.44
N HIS A 7 28.88 15.28 -11.81
CA HIS A 7 28.24 14.54 -12.91
C HIS A 7 26.85 13.99 -12.57
N TRP A 8 26.45 13.98 -11.30
CA TRP A 8 25.17 13.41 -10.85
C TRP A 8 24.01 14.42 -10.79
N LYS A 9 24.26 15.72 -11.03
CA LYS A 9 23.19 16.73 -11.05
C LYS A 9 22.31 16.69 -12.30
N GLY A 10 22.72 15.95 -13.35
CA GLY A 10 21.99 15.87 -14.63
C GLY A 10 20.95 14.76 -14.74
N TYR A 11 20.91 13.79 -13.82
CA TYR A 11 20.00 12.63 -13.88
C TYR A 11 18.75 12.77 -12.99
N TYR A 12 18.63 13.88 -12.25
CA TYR A 12 17.45 14.21 -11.44
C TYR A 12 16.51 15.19 -12.13
N THR A 13 16.58 15.32 -13.45
CA THR A 13 15.57 16.09 -14.20
C THR A 13 14.28 15.28 -14.28
N PHE A 14 13.53 15.28 -13.18
CA PHE A 14 12.10 15.54 -13.24
C PHE A 14 11.95 16.87 -14.00
N GLY A 15 11.82 16.79 -15.33
CA GLY A 15 11.51 17.93 -16.19
C GLY A 15 10.12 18.51 -15.86
N PRO A 16 9.56 19.44 -16.67
CA PRO A 16 8.38 20.26 -16.33
C PRO A 16 7.07 19.52 -15.98
N TYR A 17 7.09 18.19 -15.95
CA TYR A 17 6.16 17.31 -15.25
C TYR A 17 6.57 17.14 -13.79
N ASP A 18 6.79 18.24 -13.09
CA ASP A 18 6.68 18.21 -11.64
C ASP A 18 5.30 17.62 -11.30
N ILE A 19 5.23 16.69 -10.36
CA ILE A 19 4.03 16.58 -9.52
C ILE A 19 4.16 17.81 -8.60
N PRO A 20 3.60 18.99 -8.94
CA PRO A 20 4.09 20.29 -8.47
C PRO A 20 3.90 20.51 -6.97
N ALA A 21 3.21 19.59 -6.30
CA ALA A 21 2.94 19.62 -4.87
C ALA A 21 3.84 18.69 -4.02
N SER A 22 4.56 17.74 -4.62
CA SER A 22 5.21 16.63 -3.89
C SER A 22 6.74 16.74 -3.83
N GLY A 23 7.41 17.07 -4.93
CA GLY A 23 8.85 16.79 -5.06
C GLY A 23 9.16 15.30 -4.84
N TYR A 24 10.44 14.94 -4.64
CA TYR A 24 10.81 13.57 -4.27
C TYR A 24 10.48 13.28 -2.80
N VAL A 25 9.78 12.17 -2.57
CA VAL A 25 9.47 11.63 -1.25
C VAL A 25 10.02 10.21 -1.14
N GLN A 26 10.73 9.93 -0.04
CA GLN A 26 11.27 8.60 0.23
C GLN A 26 10.14 7.56 0.25
N GLY A 27 10.30 6.47 -0.51
CA GLY A 27 9.25 5.48 -0.78
C GLY A 27 8.89 5.41 -2.26
N ILE A 28 8.87 6.54 -2.98
CA ILE A 28 8.63 6.56 -4.44
C ILE A 28 9.70 5.75 -5.20
N ASN A 29 10.94 5.75 -4.71
CA ASN A 29 12.02 4.96 -5.28
C ASN A 29 11.76 3.45 -5.20
N ASP A 30 10.94 2.99 -4.26
CA ASP A 30 10.60 1.57 -4.18
C ASP A 30 9.60 1.24 -5.28
N LEU A 31 8.59 2.11 -5.46
CA LEU A 31 7.49 1.91 -6.40
C LEU A 31 7.88 1.79 -7.87
N VAL A 32 9.05 2.30 -8.28
CA VAL A 32 9.54 2.13 -9.65
C VAL A 32 10.10 0.71 -9.90
N THR A 33 10.55 0.02 -8.85
CA THR A 33 11.24 -1.28 -8.96
C THR A 33 10.42 -2.36 -9.67
N PRO A 34 9.11 -2.55 -9.39
CA PRO A 34 8.32 -3.59 -10.04
C PRO A 34 8.12 -3.30 -11.52
N PHE A 35 7.86 -2.04 -11.90
CA PHE A 35 7.77 -1.64 -13.31
C PHE A 35 9.09 -1.87 -14.03
N TRP A 36 10.20 -1.43 -13.44
CA TRP A 36 11.52 -1.62 -14.01
C TRP A 36 11.82 -3.11 -14.23
N GLN A 37 11.58 -3.96 -13.23
CA GLN A 37 11.79 -5.40 -13.36
C GLN A 37 10.90 -6.05 -14.42
N VAL A 38 9.61 -5.71 -14.48
CA VAL A 38 8.68 -6.25 -15.47
C VAL A 38 9.10 -5.85 -16.89
N PHE A 39 9.39 -4.57 -17.13
CA PHE A 39 9.79 -4.10 -18.46
C PHE A 39 11.16 -4.63 -18.87
N LEU A 40 12.12 -4.68 -17.94
CA LEU A 40 13.43 -5.27 -18.20
C LEU A 40 13.33 -6.77 -18.54
N GLY A 41 12.43 -7.51 -17.86
CA GLY A 41 12.16 -8.92 -18.12
C GLY A 41 11.63 -9.21 -19.53
N ALA A 42 11.03 -8.23 -20.21
CA ALA A 42 10.62 -8.38 -21.61
C ALA A 42 11.81 -8.45 -22.58
N TYR A 43 12.98 -7.96 -22.18
CA TYR A 43 14.20 -7.91 -23.00
C TYR A 43 15.26 -8.94 -22.57
N ILE A 44 15.05 -9.62 -21.45
CA ILE A 44 15.98 -10.60 -20.87
C ILE A 44 15.32 -11.98 -20.90
N SER A 45 16.03 -12.98 -21.45
CA SER A 45 15.52 -14.36 -21.51
C SER A 45 15.59 -15.11 -20.17
N ASP A 46 16.30 -14.56 -19.18
CA ASP A 46 16.44 -15.14 -17.84
C ASP A 46 15.41 -14.54 -16.87
N PRO A 47 14.54 -15.36 -16.25
CA PRO A 47 13.55 -14.88 -15.27
C PRO A 47 14.17 -14.35 -13.97
N ASN A 48 15.46 -14.60 -13.68
CA ASN A 48 16.14 -14.12 -12.47
C ASN A 48 16.96 -12.84 -12.72
N ILE A 49 16.25 -11.74 -12.95
CA ILE A 49 16.82 -10.39 -13.15
C ILE A 49 17.69 -9.96 -11.94
N GLU A 50 17.39 -10.45 -10.73
CA GLU A 50 18.10 -10.06 -9.49
C GLU A 50 19.54 -10.56 -9.38
N PHE A 51 19.92 -11.64 -10.06
CA PHE A 51 21.23 -12.29 -9.86
C PHE A 51 22.00 -12.61 -11.16
N GLY A 52 21.37 -12.51 -12.33
CA GLY A 52 21.90 -13.07 -13.57
C GLY A 52 22.56 -12.10 -14.55
N MET A 53 22.23 -10.80 -14.54
CA MET A 53 22.69 -9.87 -15.58
C MET A 53 22.86 -8.44 -15.06
N ASP A 54 23.95 -7.79 -15.47
CA ASP A 54 24.13 -6.34 -15.33
C ASP A 54 23.27 -5.63 -16.40
N PRO A 55 22.23 -4.86 -16.03
CA PRO A 55 21.40 -4.13 -16.99
C PRO A 55 22.21 -3.19 -17.90
N GLY A 56 23.39 -2.74 -17.45
CA GLY A 56 24.32 -1.92 -18.25
C GLY A 56 24.85 -2.61 -19.51
N GLN A 57 24.65 -3.93 -19.64
CA GLN A 57 25.00 -4.69 -20.84
C GLN A 57 23.94 -4.62 -21.94
N LEU A 58 22.74 -4.11 -21.65
CA LEU A 58 21.70 -3.93 -22.65
C LEU A 58 22.00 -2.72 -23.55
N PRO A 59 21.56 -2.76 -24.82
CA PRO A 59 21.69 -1.62 -25.71
C PRO A 59 21.01 -0.38 -25.13
N LYS A 60 21.66 0.79 -25.23
CA LYS A 60 21.10 2.07 -24.75
C LYS A 60 19.63 2.31 -25.19
N PRO A 61 19.21 2.03 -26.43
CA PRO A 61 17.81 2.20 -26.82
C PRO A 61 16.83 1.34 -26.03
N VAL A 62 17.25 0.17 -25.54
CA VAL A 62 16.43 -0.69 -24.67
C VAL A 62 16.32 -0.07 -23.29
N LEU A 63 17.43 0.39 -22.72
CA LEU A 63 17.43 1.06 -21.41
C LEU A 63 16.59 2.33 -21.41
N ASP A 64 16.71 3.16 -22.46
CA ASP A 64 15.94 4.39 -22.62
C ASP A 64 14.43 4.08 -22.74
N ALA A 65 14.05 2.96 -23.39
CA ALA A 65 12.65 2.51 -23.48
C ALA A 65 12.12 2.02 -22.13
N VAL A 66 12.87 1.16 -21.44
CA VAL A 66 12.51 0.64 -20.10
C VAL A 66 12.36 1.80 -19.09
N GLU A 67 13.24 2.78 -19.13
CA GLU A 67 13.16 3.99 -18.30
C GLU A 67 11.90 4.79 -18.60
N ALA A 68 11.62 5.06 -19.88
CA ALA A 68 10.44 5.83 -20.29
C ALA A 68 9.13 5.12 -19.87
N ASP A 69 9.01 3.82 -20.09
CA ASP A 69 7.82 3.04 -19.74
C ASP A 69 7.63 2.97 -18.22
N SER A 70 8.73 2.74 -17.47
CA SER A 70 8.70 2.76 -16.00
C SER A 70 8.26 4.11 -15.46
N PHE A 71 8.73 5.20 -16.06
CA PHE A 71 8.37 6.57 -15.67
C PHE A 71 6.87 6.85 -15.88
N TRP A 72 6.33 6.52 -17.05
CA TRP A 72 4.92 6.77 -17.34
C TRP A 72 3.98 5.91 -16.50
N CYS A 73 4.33 4.64 -16.29
CA CYS A 73 3.56 3.75 -15.42
C CYS A 73 3.62 4.20 -13.96
N LEU A 74 4.79 4.61 -13.45
CA LEU A 74 4.91 5.17 -12.10
C LEU A 74 4.06 6.44 -11.96
N THR A 75 4.13 7.35 -12.93
CA THR A 75 3.33 8.59 -12.92
C THR A 75 1.84 8.27 -12.84
N LYS A 76 1.38 7.29 -13.64
CA LYS A 76 -0.02 6.86 -13.63
C LYS A 76 -0.45 6.18 -12.34
N LEU A 77 0.43 5.41 -11.71
CA LEU A 77 0.18 4.86 -10.37
C LEU A 77 0.05 6.00 -9.36
N LEU A 78 0.99 6.96 -9.36
CA LEU A 78 1.00 8.08 -8.44
C LEU A 78 -0.24 8.97 -8.60
N ASP A 79 -0.81 9.11 -9.80
CA ASP A 79 -2.06 9.83 -10.04
C ASP A 79 -3.22 9.33 -9.14
N GLY A 80 -3.24 8.05 -8.79
CA GLY A 80 -4.27 7.45 -7.92
C GLY A 80 -4.03 7.62 -6.42
N ILE A 81 -2.82 8.04 -6.01
CA ILE A 81 -2.39 8.14 -4.60
C ILE A 81 -1.55 9.40 -4.34
N GLN A 82 -1.82 10.50 -5.06
CA GLN A 82 -1.00 11.72 -5.00
C GLN A 82 -0.92 12.31 -3.59
N ASP A 83 -2.02 12.24 -2.84
CA ASP A 83 -2.15 12.74 -1.48
C ASP A 83 -1.30 11.99 -0.44
N ASN A 84 -0.78 10.80 -0.81
CA ASN A 84 0.20 10.08 0.00
C ASN A 84 1.58 10.75 -0.02
N TYR A 85 1.89 11.54 -1.05
CA TYR A 85 3.23 12.09 -1.27
C TYR A 85 3.30 13.62 -1.24
N ILE A 86 2.18 14.32 -1.03
CA ILE A 86 2.22 15.77 -0.75
C ILE A 86 2.68 16.07 0.67
N ALA A 87 2.96 17.35 0.95
CA ALA A 87 3.37 17.83 2.27
C ALA A 87 2.46 17.31 3.39
N HIS A 88 3.07 16.82 4.48
CA HIS A 88 2.42 16.19 5.63
C HIS A 88 1.69 14.86 5.37
N GLN A 89 1.68 14.38 4.12
CA GLN A 89 1.15 13.07 3.72
C GLN A 89 -0.26 12.76 4.27
N PRO A 90 -1.25 13.64 4.02
CA PRO A 90 -2.60 13.46 4.54
C PRO A 90 -3.28 12.18 4.04
N GLY A 91 -2.91 11.67 2.86
CA GLY A 91 -3.41 10.39 2.35
C GLY A 91 -3.00 9.22 3.24
N ILE A 92 -1.71 9.15 3.59
CA ILE A 92 -1.18 8.10 4.49
C ILE A 92 -1.87 8.16 5.86
N GLN A 93 -2.03 9.36 6.43
CA GLN A 93 -2.70 9.50 7.73
C GLN A 93 -4.15 9.00 7.69
N ARG A 94 -4.89 9.27 6.61
CA ARG A 94 -6.24 8.75 6.41
C ARG A 94 -6.24 7.24 6.25
N GLN A 95 -5.37 6.68 5.40
CA GLN A 95 -5.26 5.24 5.19
C GLN A 95 -4.93 4.49 6.49
N VAL A 96 -4.06 5.05 7.34
CA VAL A 96 -3.71 4.46 8.64
C VAL A 96 -4.90 4.49 9.61
N ALA A 97 -5.66 5.59 9.64
CA ALA A 97 -6.87 5.68 10.45
C ALA A 97 -7.95 4.70 9.96
N ASP A 98 -8.15 4.62 8.65
CA ASP A 98 -9.08 3.70 8.02
C ASP A 98 -8.66 2.24 8.26
N LEU A 99 -7.35 1.95 8.30
CA LEU A 99 -6.83 0.61 8.58
C LEU A 99 -7.18 0.20 10.02
N ARG A 100 -6.96 1.09 10.99
CA ARG A 100 -7.35 0.85 12.38
C ARG A 100 -8.85 0.57 12.49
N ASP A 101 -9.68 1.39 11.85
CA ASP A 101 -11.13 1.25 11.91
C ASP A 101 -11.61 -0.04 11.25
N LEU A 102 -11.01 -0.42 10.12
CA LEU A 102 -11.29 -1.67 9.41
C LEU A 102 -10.84 -2.89 10.23
N THR A 103 -9.62 -2.88 10.76
CA THR A 103 -9.11 -3.96 11.64
C THR A 103 -10.00 -4.12 12.87
N THR A 104 -10.46 -3.02 13.47
CA THR A 104 -11.38 -3.08 14.64
C THR A 104 -12.70 -3.78 14.30
N ARG A 105 -13.20 -3.64 13.07
CA ARG A 105 -14.43 -4.30 12.61
C ARG A 105 -14.23 -5.77 12.25
N ILE A 106 -13.04 -6.13 11.74
CA ILE A 106 -12.72 -7.50 11.32
C ILE A 106 -12.28 -8.35 12.52
N ASP A 107 -11.34 -7.83 13.30
CA ASP A 107 -10.72 -8.48 14.46
C ASP A 107 -10.54 -7.47 15.60
N GLY A 108 -11.64 -7.22 16.31
CA GLY A 108 -11.66 -6.29 17.44
C GLY A 108 -10.79 -6.73 18.62
N ASP A 109 -10.54 -8.04 18.76
CA ASP A 109 -9.66 -8.58 19.78
C ASP A 109 -8.20 -8.20 19.51
N LEU A 110 -7.74 -8.33 18.26
CA LEU A 110 -6.40 -7.89 17.85
C LEU A 110 -6.25 -6.38 18.04
N ALA A 111 -7.22 -5.59 17.56
CA ALA A 111 -7.17 -4.14 17.70
C ALA A 111 -7.09 -3.70 19.17
N LYS A 112 -7.86 -4.35 20.05
CA LYS A 112 -7.81 -4.10 21.50
C LYS A 112 -6.48 -4.52 22.12
N HIS A 113 -5.90 -5.64 21.69
CA HIS A 113 -4.59 -6.08 22.15
C HIS A 113 -3.51 -5.04 21.81
N LEU A 114 -3.44 -4.61 20.54
CA LEU A 114 -2.50 -3.57 20.10
C LEU A 114 -2.66 -2.28 20.92
N GLN A 115 -3.90 -1.87 21.20
CA GLN A 115 -4.18 -0.71 22.05
C GLN A 115 -3.68 -0.90 23.49
N ASN A 116 -3.92 -2.08 24.09
CA ASN A 116 -3.50 -2.36 25.46
C ASN A 116 -1.97 -2.36 25.61
N GLU A 117 -1.26 -2.87 24.60
CA GLU A 117 0.20 -2.84 24.52
C GLU A 117 0.75 -1.44 24.14
N GLY A 118 -0.11 -0.46 23.86
CA GLY A 118 0.31 0.90 23.48
C GLY A 118 0.88 1.00 22.07
N VAL A 119 0.58 0.04 21.19
CA VAL A 119 1.00 0.05 19.78
C VAL A 119 0.03 0.91 18.98
N GLU A 120 0.54 1.99 18.38
CA GLU A 120 -0.21 2.82 17.46
C GLU A 120 -0.06 2.32 16.03
N PHE A 121 -1.16 2.25 15.27
CA PHE A 121 -1.14 1.76 13.89
C PHE A 121 -0.13 2.48 13.00
N ILE A 122 0.06 3.78 13.22
CA ILE A 122 1.02 4.59 12.46
C ILE A 122 2.47 4.08 12.57
N GLN A 123 2.85 3.44 13.69
CA GLN A 123 4.23 3.04 13.96
C GLN A 123 4.72 1.91 13.03
N PHE A 124 3.81 1.08 12.50
CA PHE A 124 4.15 0.02 11.55
C PHE A 124 3.53 0.25 10.16
N SER A 125 2.27 0.69 10.10
CA SER A 125 1.52 0.76 8.84
C SER A 125 1.86 1.96 7.98
N PHE A 126 2.55 2.98 8.51
CA PHE A 126 3.06 4.08 7.68
C PHE A 126 3.90 3.55 6.51
N ARG A 127 4.84 2.63 6.79
CA ARG A 127 5.69 2.03 5.75
C ARG A 127 4.89 1.18 4.78
N TRP A 128 3.86 0.49 5.27
CA TRP A 128 3.00 -0.35 4.44
C TRP A 128 2.26 0.49 3.39
N MET A 129 1.68 1.63 3.80
CA MET A 129 0.98 2.54 2.90
C MET A 129 1.95 3.30 1.97
N ASN A 130 3.06 3.81 2.51
CA ASN A 130 4.01 4.64 1.76
C ASN A 130 4.84 3.84 0.73
N CYS A 131 4.99 2.53 0.93
CA CYS A 131 5.72 1.65 0.02
C CYS A 131 4.84 0.54 -0.57
N LEU A 132 3.51 0.61 -0.43
CA LEU A 132 2.56 -0.40 -0.93
C LEU A 132 2.95 -1.85 -0.59
N LEU A 133 3.32 -2.09 0.68
CA LEU A 133 3.83 -3.36 1.24
C LEU A 133 5.12 -3.92 0.61
N MET A 134 5.77 -3.21 -0.32
CA MET A 134 6.99 -3.67 -1.01
C MET A 134 8.17 -3.98 -0.09
N ARG A 135 8.17 -3.41 1.12
CA ARG A 135 9.21 -3.68 2.14
C ARG A 135 8.93 -4.93 2.96
N GLU A 136 7.71 -5.46 2.88
CA GLU A 136 7.24 -6.60 3.67
C GLU A 136 7.12 -7.88 2.86
N ILE A 137 7.18 -7.83 1.53
CA ILE A 137 7.12 -9.01 0.64
C ILE A 137 8.20 -8.90 -0.45
N SER A 138 8.55 -10.03 -1.08
CA SER A 138 9.52 -10.02 -2.19
C SER A 138 9.00 -9.24 -3.39
N VAL A 139 9.91 -8.77 -4.26
CA VAL A 139 9.52 -8.01 -5.46
C VAL A 139 8.69 -8.88 -6.41
N GLN A 140 9.02 -10.16 -6.57
CA GLN A 140 8.23 -11.11 -7.35
C GLN A 140 6.78 -11.20 -6.85
N ASN A 141 6.59 -11.32 -5.53
CA ASN A 141 5.26 -11.35 -4.92
C ASN A 141 4.54 -9.99 -4.99
N THR A 142 5.29 -8.89 -4.97
CA THR A 142 4.75 -7.55 -5.21
C THR A 142 4.19 -7.42 -6.62
N ILE A 143 4.94 -7.86 -7.63
CA ILE A 143 4.50 -7.85 -9.03
C ILE A 143 3.20 -8.65 -9.16
N ARG A 144 3.16 -9.87 -8.60
CA ARG A 144 1.95 -10.71 -8.58
C ARG A 144 0.76 -10.03 -7.88
N MET A 145 1.01 -9.30 -6.79
CA MET A 145 -0.03 -8.53 -6.10
C MET A 145 -0.52 -7.36 -6.95
N TRP A 146 0.40 -6.68 -7.65
CA TRP A 146 0.10 -5.51 -8.47
C TRP A 146 -0.67 -5.87 -9.74
N ASP A 147 -0.56 -7.10 -10.25
CA ASP A 147 -1.45 -7.60 -11.32
C ASP A 147 -2.93 -7.41 -10.95
N THR A 148 -3.28 -7.69 -9.69
CA THR A 148 -4.64 -7.50 -9.19
C THR A 148 -4.94 -6.02 -8.92
N TYR A 149 -3.97 -5.23 -8.42
CA TYR A 149 -4.20 -3.80 -8.19
C TYR A 149 -4.45 -3.03 -9.48
N LEU A 150 -3.82 -3.44 -10.58
CA LEU A 150 -4.03 -2.86 -11.91
C LEU A 150 -5.36 -3.30 -12.53
N ALA A 151 -5.91 -4.45 -12.11
CA ALA A 151 -7.20 -4.96 -12.58
C ALA A 151 -8.40 -4.40 -11.79
N GLU A 152 -8.20 -4.04 -10.52
CA GLU A 152 -9.23 -3.51 -9.63
C GLU A 152 -9.41 -1.99 -9.77
N GLU A 153 -10.65 -1.52 -9.67
CA GLU A 153 -10.96 -0.09 -9.56
C GLU A 153 -10.42 0.45 -8.22
N ASP A 154 -9.63 1.53 -8.27
CA ASP A 154 -8.96 2.11 -7.10
C ASP A 154 -8.07 1.10 -6.35
N GLY A 155 -7.41 0.19 -7.09
CA GLY A 155 -6.61 -0.90 -6.54
C GLY A 155 -5.50 -0.45 -5.57
N PHE A 156 -4.73 0.56 -5.96
CA PHE A 156 -3.61 1.09 -5.16
C PHE A 156 -4.03 1.93 -3.95
N SER A 157 -5.29 2.34 -3.86
CA SER A 157 -5.80 3.18 -2.78
C SER A 157 -6.77 2.41 -1.88
N SER A 158 -7.99 2.16 -2.35
CA SER A 158 -9.05 1.52 -1.57
C SER A 158 -8.80 0.04 -1.37
N PHE A 159 -8.42 -0.70 -2.41
CA PHE A 159 -8.21 -2.14 -2.28
C PHE A 159 -6.95 -2.47 -1.46
N HIS A 160 -5.89 -1.67 -1.60
CA HIS A 160 -4.68 -1.79 -0.79
C HIS A 160 -4.95 -1.76 0.72
N LEU A 161 -5.92 -0.97 1.17
CA LEU A 161 -6.35 -0.92 2.56
C LEU A 161 -6.83 -2.30 3.07
N TYR A 162 -7.64 -3.00 2.27
CA TYR A 162 -8.15 -4.33 2.60
C TYR A 162 -7.04 -5.37 2.59
N VAL A 163 -6.08 -5.24 1.68
CA VAL A 163 -4.89 -6.10 1.67
C VAL A 163 -4.04 -5.89 2.92
N CYS A 164 -3.81 -4.64 3.35
CA CYS A 164 -3.10 -4.35 4.60
C CYS A 164 -3.83 -4.92 5.83
N ALA A 165 -5.16 -4.83 5.87
CA ALA A 165 -5.93 -5.45 6.94
C ALA A 165 -5.76 -6.97 6.92
N ALA A 166 -5.85 -7.61 5.74
CA ALA A 166 -5.73 -9.08 5.61
C ALA A 166 -4.34 -9.54 6.02
N PHE A 167 -3.34 -8.77 5.62
CA PHE A 167 -1.96 -9.00 5.96
C PHE A 167 -1.72 -8.93 7.47
N LEU A 168 -2.32 -7.95 8.17
CA LEU A 168 -2.21 -7.82 9.62
C LEU A 168 -2.92 -8.96 10.37
N VAL A 169 -4.17 -9.23 10.01
CA VAL A 169 -5.02 -10.23 10.69
C VAL A 169 -4.51 -11.65 10.50
N LYS A 170 -3.80 -11.95 9.40
CA LYS A 170 -3.11 -13.22 9.18
C LYS A 170 -2.18 -13.60 10.35
N TRP A 171 -1.68 -12.62 11.10
CA TRP A 171 -0.78 -12.81 12.23
C TRP A 171 -1.45 -12.65 13.60
N THR A 172 -2.78 -12.55 13.67
CA THR A 172 -3.54 -12.29 14.92
C THR A 172 -3.18 -13.26 16.04
N GLU A 173 -3.09 -14.56 15.74
CA GLU A 173 -2.76 -15.62 16.70
C GLU A 173 -1.38 -15.47 17.35
N GLN A 174 -0.44 -14.81 16.66
CA GLN A 174 0.91 -14.57 17.15
C GLN A 174 0.97 -13.21 17.87
N LEU A 175 0.46 -12.16 17.23
CA LEU A 175 0.45 -10.80 17.76
C LEU A 175 -0.24 -10.68 19.12
N ARG A 176 -1.36 -11.41 19.32
CA ARG A 176 -2.09 -11.41 20.60
C ARG A 176 -1.33 -12.01 21.79
N LYS A 177 -0.18 -12.64 21.55
CA LYS A 177 0.68 -13.25 22.57
C LYS A 177 1.95 -12.44 22.83
N MET A 178 2.16 -11.37 22.09
CA MET A 178 3.36 -10.54 22.09
C MET A 178 3.14 -9.27 22.91
N ASP A 179 4.20 -8.80 23.57
CA ASP A 179 4.23 -7.46 24.17
C ASP A 179 4.55 -6.37 23.14
N PHE A 180 4.54 -5.09 23.56
CA PHE A 180 4.89 -3.95 22.70
C PHE A 180 6.16 -4.15 21.87
N GLN A 181 7.27 -4.58 22.50
CA GLN A 181 8.56 -4.68 21.83
C GLN A 181 8.54 -5.81 20.80
N GLU A 182 7.99 -6.96 21.17
CA GLU A 182 7.83 -8.10 20.29
C GLU A 182 6.93 -7.78 19.09
N ILE A 183 5.80 -7.11 19.30
CA ILE A 183 4.91 -6.65 18.22
C ILE A 183 5.66 -5.74 17.24
N MET A 184 6.36 -4.73 17.75
CA MET A 184 7.05 -3.76 16.90
C MET A 184 8.17 -4.41 16.08
N MET A 185 8.95 -5.30 16.69
CA MET A 185 9.97 -6.06 15.96
C MET A 185 9.33 -6.98 14.92
N PHE A 186 8.26 -7.68 15.27
CA PHE A 186 7.58 -8.62 14.39
C PHE A 186 6.96 -7.95 13.16
N LEU A 187 6.19 -6.87 13.36
CA LEU A 187 5.53 -6.12 12.29
C LEU A 187 6.50 -5.40 11.35
N GLN A 188 7.72 -5.10 11.82
CA GLN A 188 8.78 -4.52 11.00
C GLN A 188 9.59 -5.56 10.20
N SER A 189 9.45 -6.85 10.52
CA SER A 189 10.14 -7.95 9.82
C SER A 189 9.26 -9.21 9.78
N LEU A 190 8.13 -9.11 9.09
CA LEU A 190 7.19 -10.23 8.96
C LEU A 190 7.82 -11.41 8.21
N PRO A 191 7.50 -12.67 8.58
CA PRO A 191 8.15 -13.85 8.00
C PRO A 191 7.54 -14.22 6.64
N THR A 192 7.73 -13.35 5.65
CA THR A 192 7.19 -13.48 4.28
C THR A 192 8.21 -13.96 3.26
N ARG A 193 9.47 -14.16 3.67
CA ARG A 193 10.57 -14.52 2.76
C ARG A 193 10.31 -15.81 1.96
N GLN A 194 9.52 -16.72 2.51
CA GLN A 194 9.18 -18.00 1.89
C GLN A 194 7.81 -17.98 1.19
N TRP A 195 7.15 -16.82 1.12
CA TRP A 195 5.87 -16.70 0.47
C TRP A 195 5.99 -16.96 -1.03
N THR A 196 4.98 -17.64 -1.54
CA THR A 196 4.80 -17.99 -2.93
C THR A 196 3.63 -17.20 -3.52
N GLU A 197 3.44 -17.29 -4.84
CA GLU A 197 2.28 -16.71 -5.51
C GLU A 197 0.95 -17.17 -4.88
N LYS A 198 0.88 -18.41 -4.39
CA LYS A 198 -0.32 -18.93 -3.71
C LYS A 198 -0.63 -18.19 -2.42
N ASP A 199 0.39 -17.78 -1.67
CA ASP A 199 0.19 -17.01 -0.44
C ASP A 199 -0.37 -15.62 -0.76
N ILE A 200 0.08 -15.01 -1.86
CA ILE A 200 -0.43 -13.74 -2.38
C ILE A 200 -1.87 -13.89 -2.87
N GLU A 201 -2.19 -14.97 -3.59
CA GLU A 201 -3.57 -15.25 -4.03
C GLU A 201 -4.54 -15.43 -2.87
N LEU A 202 -4.14 -16.15 -1.82
CA LEU A 202 -4.93 -16.29 -0.60
C LEU A 202 -5.14 -14.94 0.09
N LEU A 203 -4.08 -14.15 0.22
CA LEU A 203 -4.15 -12.80 0.80
C LEU A 203 -5.12 -11.89 0.02
N LEU A 204 -5.00 -11.87 -1.31
CA LEU A 204 -5.88 -11.09 -2.18
C LEU A 204 -7.33 -11.56 -2.12
N SER A 205 -7.55 -12.87 -2.03
CA SER A 205 -8.89 -13.45 -1.90
C SER A 205 -9.56 -13.04 -0.59
N GLU A 206 -8.84 -13.09 0.53
CA GLU A 206 -9.34 -12.61 1.83
C GLU A 206 -9.65 -11.11 1.78
N ALA A 207 -8.76 -10.31 1.22
CA ALA A 207 -8.96 -8.87 1.05
C ALA A 207 -10.21 -8.54 0.21
N PHE A 208 -10.43 -9.28 -0.89
CA PHE A 208 -11.60 -9.10 -1.75
C PHE A 208 -12.92 -9.45 -1.04
N ILE A 209 -12.92 -10.51 -0.22
CA ILE A 209 -14.08 -10.85 0.62
C ILE A 209 -14.39 -9.69 1.57
N TRP A 210 -13.39 -9.13 2.25
CA TRP A 210 -13.61 -8.03 3.17
C TRP A 210 -14.01 -6.74 2.48
N GLN A 211 -13.43 -6.43 1.33
CA GLN A 211 -13.89 -5.33 0.50
C GLN A 211 -15.38 -5.49 0.18
N SER A 212 -15.80 -6.68 -0.25
CA SER A 212 -17.21 -6.96 -0.56
C SER A 212 -18.15 -6.80 0.65
N LEU A 213 -17.71 -7.25 1.84
CA LEU A 213 -18.50 -7.16 3.08
C LEU A 213 -18.58 -5.73 3.65
N PHE A 214 -17.48 -4.96 3.56
CA PHE A 214 -17.35 -3.68 4.24
C PHE A 214 -17.56 -2.45 3.34
N LYS A 215 -17.39 -2.57 2.01
CA LYS A 215 -17.66 -1.49 1.04
C LYS A 215 -19.18 -1.18 0.96
N GLY A 216 -20.04 -2.19 1.14
CA GLY A 216 -21.51 -2.04 1.09
C GLY A 216 -22.19 -1.64 2.41
N SER A 217 -21.54 -1.83 3.56
CA SER A 217 -22.19 -1.67 4.88
C SER A 217 -22.25 -0.21 5.37
N GLY A 218 -21.54 0.73 4.74
CA GLY A 218 -21.64 2.16 5.03
C GLY A 218 -22.98 2.81 4.62
N ALA A 219 -23.68 2.27 3.63
CA ALA A 219 -24.95 2.81 3.15
C ALA A 219 -26.15 2.41 4.05
N HIS A 220 -26.06 1.29 4.76
CA HIS A 220 -27.18 0.75 5.54
C HIS A 220 -27.33 1.39 6.93
N LEU A 221 -26.29 2.07 7.42
CA LEU A 221 -26.29 2.74 8.73
C LEU A 221 -26.72 4.21 8.70
N LYS A 222 -26.74 4.86 7.53
CA LYS A 222 -27.24 6.24 7.40
C LYS A 222 -28.76 6.35 7.41
N ASN A 223 -29.49 5.25 7.18
CA ASN A 223 -30.95 5.28 7.04
C ASN A 223 -31.72 4.86 8.32
N THR A 224 -31.02 4.49 9.40
CA THR A 224 -31.67 4.11 10.67
C THR A 224 -31.71 5.25 11.69
N ASN A 225 -30.94 6.33 11.51
CA ASN A 225 -30.94 7.51 12.39
C ASN A 225 -31.93 8.62 12.00
N SER A 226 -32.75 8.44 10.97
CA SER A 226 -33.69 9.47 10.47
C SER A 226 -35.18 9.20 10.71
N ARG A 227 -35.55 8.14 11.47
CA ARG A 227 -36.95 7.81 11.78
C ARG A 227 -37.37 7.95 13.25
N GLY A 228 -36.60 8.70 14.04
CA GLY A 228 -36.82 8.83 15.48
C GLY A 228 -37.06 10.25 15.98
N ASN A 229 -37.75 11.14 15.25
CA ASN A 229 -38.31 12.34 15.86
C ASN A 229 -39.41 12.97 14.98
N GLY A 230 -40.68 12.73 15.30
CA GLY A 230 -41.79 13.24 14.51
C GLY A 230 -43.12 13.23 15.26
N GLY A 231 -43.29 14.21 16.15
CA GLY A 231 -44.60 14.84 16.41
C GLY A 231 -45.56 14.13 17.35
N VAL A 232 -45.46 14.42 18.64
CA VAL A 232 -46.60 14.29 19.57
C VAL A 232 -47.51 15.50 19.33
N GLY A 233 -48.50 15.35 18.45
CA GLY A 233 -49.59 16.31 18.29
C GLY A 233 -50.70 16.01 19.29
N MET A 234 -50.77 16.79 20.38
CA MET A 234 -51.99 16.90 21.18
C MET A 234 -53.09 17.58 20.37
N GLY A 235 -54.27 16.98 20.34
CA GLY A 235 -55.52 17.74 20.31
C GLY A 235 -56.37 17.31 21.51
N PRO A 236 -57.62 17.78 21.62
CA PRO A 236 -58.21 19.02 21.13
C PRO A 236 -58.54 19.96 22.31
N ASP A 237 -59.01 21.20 22.05
CA ASP A 237 -59.98 21.87 22.93
C ASP A 237 -60.62 23.07 22.20
N TYR A 238 -61.92 22.90 21.92
CA TYR A 238 -62.96 23.82 21.42
C TYR A 238 -62.87 24.40 19.99
#